data_AF-D0L908-F1
#
_entry.id   AF-D0L908-F1
#
_cell.length_a   1.000
_cell.length_b   1.000
_cell.length_c   1.000
_cell.angle_alpha   90.00
_cell.angle_beta   90.00
_cell.angle_gamma   90.00
#
_symmetry.space_group_name_H-M   'P 1'
#
loop_
_entity.id
_entity.type
_entity.pdbx_description
1 polymer ?
#
loop_
_entity_poly.entity_id
_entity_poly.type
_entity_poly.pdbx_seq_one_letter_code
_entity_poly.pdbx_strand_id
1 'polypeptide(L)'
;MVSVTCRTEYLTAGHHRAATTAWVAMVLGLIALVVLNIAGVSGMVTAGVAAGLVAVSLASAAVGRLGERGAVLLAVDSDSVYLGDEDRNLVSYPLATLSSVSLSGPADTTTAPHGDVRDLRVRGRKYLTLGFDPVPHAGAQSGDRENWKIAVVDSDPAAAEVIDHLRRAAPERTTPKTKPAAKAKAAAAETKTAGTKATGTMAAAAKTVVTEDGDAETPAPPAGPRIADAGTDDAAQRLWEEATRRHDTILGEYAAYELDPAMVLRYPAITDVTVESTQTFHMALDEAMALRTDTYPGTRSRADAYQQAVARLRRAWIACEAHGKKVGVGYLEPGDQDDLDTALKLYRHAAGSVTPAEQATYFGRVHDIVTSMTERGGLHPPQAAVAELKAATRRAIEAGGS
;
A
#
# COMPACT_ATOMS: atom_id res chain seq x y z
N MET A 1 6.06 -4.33 -8.32
CA MET A 1 4.82 -3.68 -8.81
C MET A 1 4.61 -2.42 -7.99
N VAL A 2 4.10 -1.34 -8.57
CA VAL A 2 3.93 -0.07 -7.85
C VAL A 2 2.65 -0.14 -7.01
N SER A 3 2.72 0.24 -5.74
CA SER A 3 1.53 0.36 -4.88
C SER A 3 0.62 1.45 -5.43
N VAL A 4 -0.67 1.15 -5.58
CA VAL A 4 -1.67 2.12 -6.04
C VAL A 4 -2.67 2.36 -4.93
N THR A 5 -2.92 3.63 -4.64
CA THR A 5 -3.83 4.07 -3.58
C THR A 5 -4.89 4.98 -4.17
N CYS A 6 -6.15 4.74 -3.82
CA CYS A 6 -7.25 5.65 -4.11
C CYS A 6 -7.88 6.16 -2.79
N ARG A 7 -8.22 7.44 -2.79
CA ARG A 7 -8.79 8.16 -1.64
C ARG A 7 -10.13 8.76 -2.05
N THR A 8 -11.21 8.36 -1.38
CA THR A 8 -12.56 8.88 -1.64
C THR A 8 -12.99 9.80 -0.51
N GLU A 9 -12.90 11.12 -0.73
CA GLU A 9 -13.35 12.14 0.23
C GLU A 9 -14.89 12.25 0.30
N TYR A 10 -15.40 12.51 1.49
CA TYR A 10 -16.81 12.79 1.75
C TYR A 10 -17.02 13.83 2.85
N LEU A 11 -18.17 14.50 2.79
CA LEU A 11 -18.60 15.45 3.82
C LEU A 11 -19.10 14.68 5.04
N THR A 12 -18.55 14.98 6.21
CA THR A 12 -18.97 14.35 7.47
C THR A 12 -20.28 14.96 7.99
N ALA A 13 -20.89 14.31 8.99
CA ALA A 13 -22.06 14.87 9.68
C ALA A 13 -21.79 16.26 10.30
N GLY A 14 -20.54 16.54 10.67
CA GLY A 14 -20.10 17.86 11.15
C GLY A 14 -20.28 18.96 10.11
N HIS A 15 -19.93 18.69 8.86
CA HIS A 15 -20.11 19.62 7.74
C HIS A 15 -21.58 19.94 7.50
N HIS A 16 -22.43 18.91 7.54
CA HIS A 16 -23.87 19.09 7.38
C HIS A 16 -24.49 19.88 8.54
N ARG A 17 -24.07 19.60 9.79
CA ARG A 17 -24.53 20.39 10.96
C ARG A 17 -24.07 21.84 10.84
N ALA A 18 -22.81 22.09 10.52
CA ALA A 18 -22.27 23.44 10.35
C ALA A 18 -23.01 24.24 9.26
N ALA A 19 -23.28 23.60 8.11
CA ALA A 19 -24.08 24.20 7.05
C ALA A 19 -25.53 24.50 7.49
N THR A 20 -26.14 23.58 8.25
CA THR A 20 -27.50 23.76 8.77
C THR A 20 -27.55 24.90 9.79
N THR A 21 -26.59 24.95 10.72
CA THR A 21 -26.46 26.03 11.71
C THR A 21 -26.24 27.38 11.04
N ALA A 22 -25.37 27.44 10.02
CA ALA A 22 -25.14 28.66 9.26
C ALA A 22 -26.43 29.15 8.60
N TRP A 23 -27.15 28.25 7.93
CA TRP A 23 -28.42 28.57 7.28
C TRP A 23 -29.48 29.05 8.27
N VAL A 24 -29.67 28.34 9.39
CA VAL A 24 -30.62 28.71 10.44
C VAL A 24 -30.28 30.08 11.05
N ALA A 25 -29.01 30.33 11.38
CA ALA A 25 -28.57 31.61 11.93
C ALA A 25 -28.80 32.76 10.96
N MET A 26 -28.57 32.55 9.65
CA MET A 26 -28.85 33.55 8.61
C MET A 26 -30.35 33.88 8.54
N VAL A 27 -31.22 32.87 8.52
CA VAL A 27 -32.68 33.06 8.48
C VAL A 27 -33.17 33.76 9.74
N LEU A 28 -32.68 33.36 10.92
CA LEU A 28 -33.01 34.03 12.18
C LEU A 28 -32.55 35.49 12.20
N GLY A 29 -31.37 35.79 11.63
CA GLY A 29 -30.89 37.17 11.48
C GLY A 29 -31.83 38.04 10.67
N LEU A 30 -32.33 37.52 9.54
CA LEU A 30 -33.30 38.22 8.69
C LEU A 30 -34.65 38.42 9.40
N ILE A 31 -35.16 37.39 10.09
CA ILE A 31 -36.42 37.49 10.84
C ILE A 31 -36.28 38.50 11.98
N ALA A 32 -35.20 38.42 12.76
CA ALA A 32 -34.94 39.33 13.87
C ALA A 32 -34.86 40.78 13.40
N LEU A 33 -34.19 41.04 12.27
CA LEU A 33 -34.11 42.37 11.67
C LEU A 33 -35.52 42.95 11.39
N VAL A 34 -36.42 42.17 10.80
CA VAL A 34 -37.78 42.60 10.49
C VAL A 34 -38.61 42.80 11.75
N VAL A 35 -38.61 41.82 12.67
CA VAL A 35 -39.43 41.84 13.89
C VAL A 35 -39.01 42.96 14.84
N LEU A 36 -37.70 43.13 15.08
CA LEU A 36 -37.18 44.19 15.96
C LEU A 36 -37.46 45.59 15.38
N ASN A 37 -37.38 45.73 14.06
CA ASN A 37 -37.73 46.98 13.37
C ASN A 37 -39.23 47.31 13.52
N ILE A 38 -40.12 46.33 13.35
CA ILE A 38 -41.58 46.52 13.57
C ILE A 38 -41.88 46.85 15.04
N ALA A 39 -41.15 46.25 15.98
CA ALA A 39 -41.32 46.49 17.41
C ALA A 39 -40.76 47.84 17.90
N GLY A 40 -40.14 48.64 17.02
CA GLY A 40 -39.61 49.96 17.38
C GLY A 40 -38.35 49.91 18.25
N VAL A 41 -37.62 48.79 18.23
CA VAL A 41 -36.35 48.66 18.96
C VAL A 41 -35.29 49.59 18.33
N SER A 42 -34.41 50.15 19.15
CA SER A 42 -33.40 51.10 18.68
C SER A 42 -32.55 50.51 17.54
N GLY A 43 -32.27 51.32 16.52
CA GLY A 43 -31.55 50.86 15.33
C GLY A 43 -30.18 50.26 15.65
N MET A 44 -29.51 50.74 16.69
CA MET A 44 -28.22 50.21 17.14
C MET A 44 -28.34 48.79 17.70
N VAL A 45 -29.38 48.51 18.50
CA VAL A 45 -29.62 47.17 19.05
C VAL A 45 -30.03 46.20 17.95
N THR A 46 -30.94 46.63 17.07
CA THR A 46 -31.38 45.85 15.91
C THR A 46 -30.22 45.49 14.98
N ALA A 47 -29.36 46.46 14.66
CA ALA A 47 -28.15 46.23 13.87
C ALA A 47 -27.16 45.29 14.56
N GLY A 48 -26.96 45.44 15.88
CA GLY A 48 -26.07 44.56 16.65
C GLY A 48 -26.52 43.10 16.65
N VAL A 49 -27.82 42.85 16.86
CA VAL A 49 -28.39 41.48 16.84
C VAL A 49 -28.28 40.85 15.45
N ALA A 50 -28.65 41.60 14.41
CA ALA A 50 -28.55 41.11 13.02
C ALA A 50 -27.09 40.82 12.63
N ALA A 51 -26.16 41.73 12.93
CA ALA A 51 -24.75 41.54 12.66
C ALA A 51 -24.16 40.34 13.43
N GLY A 52 -24.56 40.15 14.69
CA GLY A 52 -24.14 38.99 15.49
C GLY A 52 -24.60 37.66 14.88
N LEU A 53 -25.85 37.56 14.43
CA LEU A 53 -26.39 36.35 13.79
C LEU A 53 -25.73 36.06 12.43
N VAL A 54 -25.44 37.11 11.66
CA VAL A 54 -24.67 36.99 10.41
C VAL A 54 -23.24 36.53 10.69
N ALA A 55 -22.59 37.06 11.73
CA ALA A 55 -21.25 36.64 12.12
C ALA A 55 -21.22 35.16 12.55
N VAL A 56 -22.21 34.70 13.33
CA VAL A 56 -22.35 33.28 13.71
C VAL A 56 -22.59 32.40 12.48
N SER A 57 -23.41 32.86 11.53
CA SER A 57 -23.64 32.16 10.26
C SER A 57 -22.34 31.99 9.47
N LEU A 58 -21.60 33.08 9.26
CA LEU A 58 -20.33 33.07 8.54
C LEU A 58 -19.27 32.23 9.24
N ALA A 59 -19.16 32.34 10.57
CA ALA A 59 -18.24 31.52 11.36
C ALA A 59 -18.58 30.04 11.26
N SER A 60 -19.86 29.67 11.34
CA SER A 60 -20.31 28.28 11.20
C SER A 60 -20.04 27.75 9.80
N ALA A 61 -20.27 28.55 8.76
CA ALA A 61 -19.95 28.19 7.38
C ALA A 61 -18.43 28.04 7.15
N ALA A 62 -17.63 28.91 7.77
CA ALA A 62 -16.17 28.84 7.70
C ALA A 62 -15.64 27.58 8.38
N VAL A 63 -16.11 27.27 9.59
CA VAL A 63 -15.78 26.02 10.30
C VAL A 63 -16.22 24.80 9.49
N GLY A 64 -17.41 24.82 8.91
CA GLY A 64 -17.89 23.74 8.05
C GLY A 64 -17.10 23.58 6.75
N ARG A 65 -16.42 24.63 6.25
CA ARG A 65 -15.62 24.57 5.03
C ARG A 65 -14.17 24.19 5.29
N LEU A 66 -13.63 24.58 6.46
CA LEU A 66 -12.26 24.34 6.89
C LEU A 66 -12.11 23.06 7.71
N GLY A 67 -13.22 22.42 8.11
CA GLY A 67 -13.21 21.14 8.80
C GLY A 67 -12.58 20.03 7.95
N GLU A 68 -11.92 19.10 8.63
CA GLU A 68 -11.31 17.92 8.01
C GLU A 68 -12.39 17.05 7.35
N ARG A 69 -12.24 16.79 6.06
CA ARG A 69 -13.13 15.89 5.32
C ARG A 69 -12.79 14.46 5.69
N GLY A 70 -13.81 13.63 5.87
CA GLY A 70 -13.56 12.19 6.00
C GLY A 70 -13.12 11.64 4.66
N ALA A 71 -12.21 10.68 4.65
CA ALA A 71 -11.84 9.99 3.43
C ALA A 71 -11.77 8.48 3.65
N VAL A 72 -12.30 7.73 2.68
CA VAL A 72 -12.14 6.27 2.61
C VAL A 72 -10.88 5.97 1.81
N LEU A 73 -10.04 5.09 2.34
CA LEU A 73 -8.78 4.69 1.75
C LEU A 73 -8.85 3.24 1.29
N LEU A 74 -8.45 3.03 0.04
CA LEU A 74 -8.23 1.71 -0.55
C LEU A 74 -6.89 1.71 -1.26
N ALA A 75 -5.95 0.93 -0.76
CA ALA A 75 -4.63 0.75 -1.37
C ALA A 75 -4.38 -0.72 -1.69
N VAL A 76 -3.69 -0.96 -2.79
CA VAL A 76 -3.30 -2.30 -3.23
C VAL A 76 -1.82 -2.27 -3.59
N ASP A 77 -1.06 -3.20 -3.01
CA ASP A 77 0.32 -3.47 -3.39
C ASP A 77 0.43 -4.85 -4.06
N SER A 78 1.65 -5.37 -4.20
CA SER A 78 1.89 -6.66 -4.86
C SER A 78 1.34 -7.87 -4.11
N ASP A 79 1.10 -7.78 -2.81
CA ASP A 79 0.72 -8.92 -1.97
C ASP A 79 -0.36 -8.61 -0.92
N SER A 80 -0.77 -7.35 -0.77
CA SER A 80 -1.74 -6.92 0.25
C SER A 80 -2.70 -5.85 -0.25
N VAL A 81 -3.89 -5.87 0.34
CA VAL A 81 -4.97 -4.90 0.18
C VAL A 81 -5.18 -4.21 1.52
N TYR A 82 -5.18 -2.87 1.52
CA TYR A 82 -5.39 -2.06 2.71
C TYR A 82 -6.70 -1.30 2.61
N LEU A 83 -7.53 -1.42 3.65
CA LEU A 83 -8.89 -0.93 3.72
C LEU A 83 -9.08 -0.07 4.97
N GLY A 84 -9.71 1.09 4.85
CA GLY A 84 -10.07 1.89 6.03
C GLY A 84 -10.66 3.24 5.68
N ASP A 85 -10.87 4.06 6.71
CA ASP A 85 -11.10 5.50 6.56
C ASP A 85 -10.10 6.27 7.44
N GLU A 86 -10.02 7.59 7.32
CA GLU A 86 -9.06 8.41 8.08
C GLU A 86 -9.29 8.43 9.60
N ASP A 87 -10.53 8.17 10.03
CA ASP A 87 -10.93 8.12 11.44
C ASP A 87 -10.87 6.68 12.02
N ARG A 88 -10.76 5.66 11.16
CA ARG A 88 -10.80 4.23 11.49
C ARG A 88 -9.45 3.56 11.25
N ASN A 89 -9.19 2.45 11.96
CA ASN A 89 -7.97 1.67 11.76
C ASN A 89 -7.91 1.13 10.32
N LEU A 90 -6.76 1.32 9.66
CA LEU A 90 -6.45 0.63 8.42
C LEU A 90 -6.30 -0.87 8.70
N VAL A 91 -7.04 -1.70 7.97
CA VAL A 91 -6.97 -3.16 8.04
C VAL A 91 -6.30 -3.68 6.76
N SER A 92 -5.32 -4.56 6.91
CA SER A 92 -4.63 -5.21 5.80
C SER A 92 -5.08 -6.65 5.63
N TYR A 93 -5.24 -7.06 4.37
CA TYR A 93 -5.52 -8.44 3.98
C TYR A 93 -4.53 -8.88 2.92
N PRO A 94 -3.99 -10.12 2.98
CA PRO A 94 -3.20 -10.66 1.89
C PRO A 94 -4.05 -10.74 0.63
N LEU A 95 -3.50 -10.30 -0.50
CA LEU A 95 -4.19 -10.29 -1.79
C LEU A 95 -4.59 -11.71 -2.21
N ALA A 96 -3.83 -12.73 -1.80
CA ALA A 96 -4.15 -14.14 -2.00
C ALA A 96 -5.44 -14.62 -1.30
N THR A 97 -5.93 -13.87 -0.30
CA THR A 97 -7.15 -14.19 0.44
C THR A 97 -8.40 -13.57 -0.19
N LEU A 98 -8.23 -12.73 -1.21
CA LEU A 98 -9.31 -12.07 -1.91
C LEU A 98 -10.08 -13.08 -2.76
N SER A 99 -11.32 -13.36 -2.36
CA SER A 99 -12.18 -14.37 -2.98
C SER A 99 -13.21 -13.78 -3.94
N SER A 100 -13.60 -12.51 -3.77
CA SER A 100 -14.53 -11.85 -4.68
C SER A 100 -14.34 -10.33 -4.72
N VAL A 101 -14.59 -9.76 -5.90
CA VAL A 101 -14.57 -8.32 -6.16
C VAL A 101 -15.77 -7.99 -7.02
N SER A 102 -16.63 -7.09 -6.56
CA SER A 102 -17.76 -6.60 -7.36
C SER A 102 -17.97 -5.10 -7.18
N LEU A 103 -18.28 -4.39 -8.26
CA LEU A 103 -18.62 -2.97 -8.20
C LEU A 103 -20.14 -2.83 -8.17
N SER A 104 -20.65 -2.08 -7.21
CA SER A 104 -22.08 -1.87 -6.96
C SER A 104 -22.38 -0.39 -6.72
N GLY A 105 -23.66 -0.05 -6.65
CA GLY A 105 -24.13 1.31 -6.36
C GLY A 105 -24.54 2.12 -7.58
N PRO A 106 -24.87 3.42 -7.40
CA PRO A 106 -24.51 4.29 -6.27
C PRO A 106 -25.16 3.92 -4.93
N ALA A 107 -24.48 4.17 -3.81
CA ALA A 107 -25.01 3.91 -2.47
C ALA A 107 -26.07 4.94 -2.06
N ASP A 108 -27.14 4.48 -1.41
CA ASP A 108 -28.23 5.35 -0.94
C ASP A 108 -27.88 6.13 0.34
N THR A 109 -26.90 5.64 1.10
CA THR A 109 -26.52 6.17 2.41
C THR A 109 -25.00 6.23 2.56
N THR A 110 -24.51 7.21 3.32
CA THR A 110 -23.14 7.24 3.84
C THR A 110 -23.14 6.51 5.17
N THR A 111 -22.23 5.56 5.38
CA THR A 111 -22.17 4.86 6.67
C THR A 111 -21.82 5.83 7.78
N ALA A 112 -22.51 5.69 8.91
CA ALA A 112 -22.28 6.53 10.08
C ALA A 112 -20.90 6.25 10.71
N PRO A 113 -20.27 7.22 11.39
CA PRO A 113 -18.98 7.05 12.06
C PRO A 113 -18.90 5.85 13.02
N HIS A 114 -20.04 5.45 13.62
CA HIS A 114 -20.16 4.30 14.53
C HIS A 114 -20.90 3.09 13.93
N GLY A 115 -21.09 3.06 12.60
CA GLY A 115 -21.67 1.91 11.90
C GLY A 115 -20.68 0.75 11.74
N ASP A 116 -21.10 -0.30 11.03
CA ASP A 116 -20.25 -1.45 10.71
C ASP A 116 -18.88 -0.98 10.14
N VAL A 117 -17.79 -1.47 10.73
CA VAL A 117 -16.42 -1.12 10.36
C VAL A 117 -16.13 -1.55 8.92
N ARG A 118 -16.82 -2.60 8.44
CA ARG A 118 -16.66 -3.18 7.12
C ARG A 118 -17.52 -2.50 6.06
N ASP A 119 -18.38 -1.56 6.43
CA ASP A 119 -19.25 -0.81 5.52
C ASP A 119 -18.80 0.64 5.42
N LEU A 120 -17.98 0.97 4.45
CA LEU A 120 -17.42 2.28 4.14
C LEU A 120 -18.07 2.88 2.88
N ARG A 121 -19.40 2.77 2.76
CA ARG A 121 -20.17 3.38 1.67
C ARG A 121 -20.33 4.88 1.86
N VAL A 122 -20.33 5.61 0.74
CA VAL A 122 -20.59 7.05 0.68
C VAL A 122 -21.79 7.29 -0.22
N ARG A 123 -22.78 8.03 0.29
CA ARG A 123 -24.02 8.34 -0.44
C ARG A 123 -23.72 8.95 -1.80
N GLY A 124 -24.38 8.43 -2.84
CA GLY A 124 -24.24 8.90 -4.22
C GLY A 124 -22.97 8.43 -4.92
N ARG A 125 -22.10 7.64 -4.26
CA ARG A 125 -20.89 7.06 -4.87
C ARG A 125 -21.09 5.58 -5.14
N LYS A 126 -20.41 5.07 -6.19
CA LYS A 126 -20.27 3.63 -6.38
C LYS A 126 -19.40 3.06 -5.25
N TYR A 127 -19.53 1.78 -4.99
CA TYR A 127 -18.75 1.09 -3.98
C TYR A 127 -18.35 -0.30 -4.45
N LEU A 128 -17.15 -0.73 -4.05
CA LEU A 128 -16.68 -2.09 -4.22
C LEU A 128 -17.17 -2.96 -3.08
N THR A 129 -17.59 -4.18 -3.39
CA THR A 129 -17.78 -5.25 -2.42
C THR A 129 -16.63 -6.24 -2.59
N LEU A 130 -15.78 -6.34 -1.57
CA LEU A 130 -14.63 -7.23 -1.53
C LEU A 130 -14.92 -8.35 -0.53
N GLY A 131 -14.78 -9.61 -0.95
CA GLY A 131 -14.89 -10.75 -0.05
C GLY A 131 -13.53 -11.37 0.19
N PHE A 132 -13.17 -11.62 1.44
CA PHE A 132 -11.95 -12.32 1.82
C PHE A 132 -12.29 -13.67 2.43
N ASP A 133 -11.55 -14.69 2.03
CA ASP A 133 -11.60 -15.97 2.72
C ASP A 133 -10.97 -15.81 4.12
N PRO A 134 -11.53 -16.45 5.16
CA PRO A 134 -11.12 -16.23 6.54
C PRO A 134 -9.64 -16.60 6.73
N VAL A 135 -8.84 -15.61 7.11
CA VAL A 135 -7.45 -15.80 7.48
C VAL A 135 -7.41 -16.24 8.94
N PRO A 136 -6.69 -17.32 9.31
CA PRO A 136 -6.52 -17.67 10.71
C PRO A 136 -5.66 -16.59 11.38
N HIS A 137 -6.31 -15.61 12.00
CA HIS A 137 -5.69 -14.68 12.92
C HIS A 137 -6.02 -15.11 14.35
N ALA A 138 -5.03 -15.00 15.23
CA ALA A 138 -5.14 -15.37 16.63
C ALA A 138 -6.28 -14.57 17.31
N GLY A 139 -7.45 -15.19 17.44
CA GLY A 139 -8.59 -14.65 18.20
C GLY A 139 -9.93 -14.54 17.47
N ALA A 140 -10.01 -14.76 16.15
CA ALA A 140 -11.29 -14.73 15.43
C ALA A 140 -12.00 -16.09 15.49
N GLN A 141 -13.22 -16.14 16.03
CA GLN A 141 -14.05 -17.36 15.99
C GLN A 141 -14.44 -17.69 14.55
N SER A 142 -14.28 -18.98 14.24
CA SER A 142 -14.49 -19.67 12.96
C SER A 142 -15.73 -19.25 12.16
N GLY A 143 -15.55 -18.96 10.87
CA GLY A 143 -16.43 -19.52 9.83
C GLY A 143 -16.98 -18.58 8.76
N ASP A 144 -17.07 -17.27 8.99
CA ASP A 144 -17.78 -16.38 8.05
C ASP A 144 -16.83 -15.58 7.16
N ARG A 145 -17.16 -15.51 5.87
CA ARG A 145 -16.43 -14.70 4.88
C ARG A 145 -16.48 -13.23 5.26
N GLU A 146 -15.34 -12.58 5.22
CA GLU A 146 -15.26 -11.15 5.55
C GLU A 146 -15.57 -10.32 4.31
N ASN A 147 -16.72 -9.65 4.33
CA ASN A 147 -17.16 -8.81 3.23
C ASN A 147 -17.02 -7.33 3.58
N TRP A 148 -16.26 -6.60 2.76
CA TRP A 148 -16.05 -5.17 2.86
C TRP A 148 -16.82 -4.43 1.77
N LYS A 149 -17.43 -3.30 2.09
CA LYS A 149 -18.07 -2.38 1.14
C LYS A 149 -17.37 -1.05 1.18
N ILE A 150 -16.73 -0.61 0.09
CA ILE A 150 -15.83 0.55 0.09
C ILE A 150 -16.20 1.52 -1.01
N ALA A 151 -16.45 2.78 -0.68
CA ALA A 151 -16.73 3.80 -1.66
C ALA A 151 -15.53 4.05 -2.59
N VAL A 152 -15.82 4.15 -3.88
CA VAL A 152 -14.83 4.47 -4.92
C VAL A 152 -15.37 5.51 -5.88
N VAL A 153 -14.48 6.35 -6.39
CA VAL A 153 -14.79 7.35 -7.40
C VAL A 153 -14.52 6.76 -8.77
N ASP A 154 -15.58 6.43 -9.52
CA ASP A 154 -15.50 5.80 -10.85
C ASP A 154 -14.71 6.63 -11.87
N SER A 155 -14.63 7.94 -11.68
CA SER A 155 -13.90 8.87 -12.54
C SER A 155 -12.44 9.06 -12.13
N ASP A 156 -11.99 8.44 -11.03
CA ASP A 156 -10.59 8.54 -10.56
C ASP A 156 -9.73 7.48 -11.27
N PRO A 157 -8.68 7.88 -12.03
CA PRO A 157 -7.76 6.95 -12.67
C PRO A 157 -7.07 5.99 -11.68
N ALA A 158 -6.79 6.45 -10.45
CA ALA A 158 -6.18 5.60 -9.43
C ALA A 158 -7.15 4.51 -8.96
N ALA A 159 -8.44 4.86 -8.78
CA ALA A 159 -9.47 3.90 -8.43
C ALA A 159 -9.68 2.86 -9.55
N ALA A 160 -9.63 3.28 -10.82
CA ALA A 160 -9.74 2.37 -11.95
C ALA A 160 -8.60 1.34 -11.97
N GLU A 161 -7.37 1.79 -11.76
CA GLU A 161 -6.20 0.90 -11.72
C GLU A 161 -6.31 -0.09 -10.55
N VAL A 162 -6.64 0.40 -9.35
CA VAL A 162 -6.86 -0.44 -8.16
C VAL A 162 -7.90 -1.52 -8.42
N ILE A 163 -9.02 -1.18 -9.06
CA ILE A 163 -10.07 -2.15 -9.41
C ILE A 163 -9.53 -3.21 -10.37
N ASP A 164 -8.73 -2.80 -11.36
CA ASP A 164 -8.13 -3.73 -12.32
C ASP A 164 -7.08 -4.63 -11.68
N HIS A 165 -6.30 -4.14 -10.70
CA HIS A 165 -5.41 -4.97 -9.89
C HIS A 165 -6.19 -6.00 -9.08
N LEU A 166 -7.25 -5.58 -8.37
CA LEU A 166 -8.08 -6.48 -7.56
C LEU A 166 -8.76 -7.55 -8.42
N ARG A 167 -9.26 -7.18 -9.61
CA ARG A 167 -9.87 -8.13 -10.55
C ARG A 167 -8.87 -9.12 -11.14
N ARG A 168 -7.63 -8.69 -11.42
CA ARG A 168 -6.56 -9.59 -11.86
C ARG A 168 -6.19 -10.61 -10.78
N ALA A 169 -6.24 -10.20 -9.51
CA ALA A 169 -5.90 -11.04 -8.38
C ALA A 169 -7.02 -12.01 -7.96
N ALA A 170 -8.29 -11.65 -8.16
CA ALA A 170 -9.43 -12.49 -7.84
C ALA A 170 -9.94 -13.21 -9.10
N PRO A 171 -9.53 -14.47 -9.40
CA PRO A 171 -10.08 -15.21 -10.52
C PRO A 171 -11.58 -15.42 -10.31
N GLU A 172 -12.40 -15.09 -11.32
CA GLU A 172 -13.85 -15.26 -11.31
C GLU A 172 -14.27 -16.70 -10.95
N ARG A 173 -14.52 -16.98 -9.68
CA ARG A 173 -15.44 -18.05 -9.29
C ARG A 173 -16.86 -17.51 -9.47
N THR A 174 -17.31 -17.60 -10.71
CA THR A 174 -18.69 -17.52 -11.17
C THR A 174 -19.73 -17.63 -10.04
N THR A 175 -20.50 -16.56 -9.87
CA THR A 175 -21.75 -16.60 -9.12
C THR A 175 -22.66 -17.67 -9.74
N PRO A 176 -23.30 -18.57 -8.96
CA PRO A 176 -24.34 -19.41 -9.48
C PRO A 176 -25.53 -18.51 -9.85
N LYS A 177 -25.71 -18.34 -11.15
CA LYS A 177 -26.83 -17.68 -11.84
C LYS A 177 -28.15 -17.98 -11.12
N THR A 178 -28.64 -17.04 -10.32
CA THR A 178 -29.99 -17.11 -9.76
C THR A 178 -30.97 -17.06 -10.92
N LYS A 179 -31.63 -18.20 -11.13
CA LYS A 179 -32.67 -18.45 -12.11
C LYS A 179 -33.78 -17.38 -11.97
N PRO A 180 -34.07 -16.57 -12.99
CA PRO A 180 -35.23 -15.69 -12.93
C PRO A 180 -36.49 -16.56 -12.92
N ALA A 181 -37.24 -16.50 -11.83
CA ALA A 181 -38.58 -17.04 -11.77
C ALA A 181 -39.44 -16.33 -12.82
N ALA A 182 -39.97 -17.12 -13.74
CA ALA A 182 -40.97 -16.69 -14.70
C ALA A 182 -42.26 -16.30 -13.98
N LYS A 183 -42.64 -15.01 -14.04
CA LYS A 183 -44.03 -14.54 -14.16
C LYS A 183 -44.08 -13.00 -14.21
N ALA A 184 -44.29 -12.46 -15.41
CA ALA A 184 -45.30 -11.42 -15.67
C ALA A 184 -45.25 -11.10 -17.17
N LYS A 185 -46.24 -11.62 -17.87
CA LYS A 185 -46.52 -11.33 -19.28
C LYS A 185 -47.45 -10.11 -19.30
N ALA A 186 -47.28 -9.30 -20.35
CA ALA A 186 -48.25 -8.36 -20.93
C ALA A 186 -48.42 -6.98 -20.25
N ALA A 187 -47.86 -5.95 -20.89
CA ALA A 187 -48.66 -5.04 -21.73
C ALA A 187 -47.76 -4.14 -22.61
N ALA A 188 -48.02 -4.21 -23.93
CA ALA A 188 -47.82 -3.20 -25.00
C ALA A 188 -46.37 -2.71 -25.29
N ALA A 189 -45.73 -2.93 -26.45
CA ALA A 189 -46.13 -2.63 -27.84
C ALA A 189 -46.45 -1.13 -27.97
N GLU A 190 -45.87 -0.26 -28.80
CA GLU A 190 -45.04 -0.26 -30.00
C GLU A 190 -44.17 1.01 -29.89
N THR A 191 -42.98 1.12 -30.49
CA THR A 191 -42.85 1.75 -31.81
C THR A 191 -41.46 1.49 -32.35
N LYS A 192 -41.45 1.27 -33.65
CA LYS A 192 -40.42 0.72 -34.51
C LYS A 192 -39.61 1.87 -35.12
N THR A 193 -38.40 1.50 -35.53
CA THR A 193 -37.74 1.89 -36.81
C THR A 193 -36.62 2.95 -36.79
N ALA A 194 -35.47 2.45 -37.25
CA ALA A 194 -34.54 3.02 -38.25
C ALA A 194 -33.55 4.11 -37.84
N GLY A 195 -32.27 3.83 -38.13
CA GLY A 195 -31.25 4.87 -38.27
C GLY A 195 -29.80 4.36 -38.28
N THR A 196 -29.41 3.57 -39.28
CA THR A 196 -28.01 3.21 -39.57
C THR A 196 -27.22 4.41 -40.12
N LYS A 197 -26.02 4.69 -39.57
CA LYS A 197 -24.77 5.17 -40.23
C LYS A 197 -23.72 5.41 -39.13
N ALA A 198 -22.63 4.63 -39.03
CA ALA A 198 -21.44 4.58 -39.88
C ALA A 198 -20.57 5.86 -39.87
N THR A 199 -19.28 5.62 -39.59
CA THR A 199 -18.05 6.38 -39.91
C THR A 199 -17.73 7.67 -39.15
N GLY A 200 -16.49 7.74 -38.64
CA GLY A 200 -15.85 9.02 -38.34
C GLY A 200 -14.68 8.99 -37.36
N THR A 201 -13.60 8.32 -37.74
CA THR A 201 -12.21 8.58 -37.31
C THR A 201 -11.93 10.06 -37.07
N MET A 202 -11.28 10.42 -35.95
CA MET A 202 -10.20 11.43 -35.91
C MET A 202 -9.34 11.22 -34.66
N ALA A 203 -8.17 10.63 -34.90
CA ALA A 203 -6.98 10.82 -34.09
C ALA A 203 -6.50 12.26 -34.25
N ALA A 204 -6.11 12.91 -33.15
CA ALA A 204 -5.29 14.10 -33.19
C ALA A 204 -4.30 14.06 -32.03
N ALA A 205 -3.05 13.81 -32.41
CA ALA A 205 -1.86 13.96 -31.60
C ALA A 205 -1.59 15.44 -31.28
N ALA A 206 -1.18 15.73 -30.06
CA ALA A 206 -0.46 16.95 -29.68
C ALA A 206 0.71 16.47 -28.80
N LYS A 207 1.85 16.16 -29.41
CA LYS A 207 2.97 17.06 -29.70
C LYS A 207 3.53 17.73 -28.44
N THR A 208 4.51 17.02 -27.88
CA THR A 208 5.51 17.44 -26.92
C THR A 208 6.16 18.75 -27.33
N VAL A 209 6.13 19.74 -26.44
CA VAL A 209 7.04 20.89 -26.46
C VAL A 209 7.91 20.76 -25.22
N VAL A 210 9.21 20.61 -25.49
CA VAL A 210 10.30 20.68 -24.51
C VAL A 210 10.58 22.15 -24.26
N THR A 211 10.57 22.55 -22.99
CA THR A 211 11.23 23.76 -22.48
C THR A 211 12.02 23.34 -21.25
N GLU A 212 13.34 23.47 -21.35
CA GLU A 212 14.30 23.40 -20.24
C GLU A 212 14.28 24.69 -19.42
N ASP A 213 14.80 24.58 -18.19
CA ASP A 213 15.10 25.59 -17.18
C ASP A 213 13.95 26.12 -16.30
N GLY A 214 13.85 25.50 -15.12
CA GLY A 214 13.18 26.01 -13.93
C GLY A 214 13.24 24.96 -12.82
N ASP A 215 14.00 25.25 -11.76
CA ASP A 215 14.19 24.42 -10.56
C ASP A 215 12.86 23.81 -10.07
N ALA A 216 12.64 22.54 -10.39
CA ALA A 216 11.49 21.77 -9.97
C ALA A 216 11.86 21.00 -8.70
N GLU A 217 11.53 21.60 -7.56
CA GLU A 217 11.30 20.90 -6.30
C GLU A 217 10.46 19.65 -6.59
N THR A 218 11.09 18.48 -6.46
CA THR A 218 10.44 17.21 -6.75
C THR A 218 9.23 17.07 -5.83
N PRO A 219 8.01 16.88 -6.34
CA PRO A 219 6.85 16.67 -5.48
C PRO A 219 7.08 15.41 -4.65
N ALA A 220 7.08 15.56 -3.32
CA ALA A 220 7.14 14.43 -2.42
C ALA A 220 6.04 13.43 -2.80
N PRO A 221 6.34 12.12 -2.96
CA PRO A 221 5.33 11.13 -3.28
C PRO A 221 4.25 11.09 -2.18
N PRO A 222 3.02 10.64 -2.51
CA PRO A 222 1.91 10.65 -1.55
C PRO A 222 2.29 9.86 -0.29
N ALA A 223 2.41 10.58 0.82
CA ALA A 223 2.76 10.02 2.11
C ALA A 223 1.63 9.09 2.55
N GLY A 224 1.95 7.82 2.81
CA GLY A 224 1.06 6.93 3.53
C GLY A 224 0.74 7.48 4.93
N PRO A 225 -0.24 6.89 5.63
CA PRO A 225 -0.66 7.36 6.94
C PRO A 225 0.53 7.44 7.91
N ARG A 226 0.75 8.62 8.51
CA ARG A 226 1.85 8.89 9.42
C ARG A 226 1.41 8.70 10.87
N ILE A 227 2.32 8.22 11.71
CA ILE A 227 2.10 8.14 13.15
C ILE A 227 1.90 9.54 13.77
N ALA A 228 2.56 10.56 13.22
CA ALA A 228 2.36 11.94 13.65
C ALA A 228 0.89 12.40 13.53
N ASP A 229 0.18 11.92 12.51
CA ASP A 229 -1.19 12.32 12.17
C ASP A 229 -2.25 11.41 12.82
N ALA A 230 -1.84 10.44 13.64
CA ALA A 230 -2.75 9.50 14.27
C ALA A 230 -3.67 10.18 15.29
N GLY A 231 -4.99 10.02 15.15
CA GLY A 231 -5.98 10.60 16.06
C GLY A 231 -5.92 10.06 17.50
N THR A 232 -5.37 8.86 17.71
CA THR A 232 -5.27 8.20 19.03
C THR A 232 -3.91 7.52 19.24
N ASP A 233 -3.54 7.27 20.50
CA ASP A 233 -2.31 6.55 20.83
C ASP A 233 -2.36 5.07 20.41
N ASP A 234 -3.55 4.45 20.48
CA ASP A 234 -3.76 3.09 19.96
C ASP A 234 -3.52 3.03 18.43
N ALA A 235 -3.96 4.05 17.69
CA ALA A 235 -3.70 4.13 16.25
C ALA A 235 -2.22 4.34 15.95
N ALA A 236 -1.54 5.20 16.71
CA ALA A 236 -0.10 5.39 16.63
C ALA A 236 0.67 4.09 16.90
N GLN A 237 0.24 3.32 17.91
CA GLN A 237 0.82 2.02 18.23
C GLN A 237 0.62 1.01 17.09
N ARG A 238 -0.58 0.90 16.51
CA ARG A 238 -0.83 -0.02 15.38
C ARG A 238 0.01 0.31 14.16
N LEU A 239 0.17 1.59 13.83
CA LEU A 239 1.03 2.04 12.73
C LEU A 239 2.51 1.74 13.00
N TRP A 240 2.94 1.85 14.26
CA TRP A 240 4.29 1.47 14.67
C TRP A 240 4.50 -0.05 14.58
N GLU A 241 3.55 -0.87 15.04
CA GLU A 241 3.59 -2.33 14.92
C GLU A 241 3.67 -2.78 13.46
N GLU A 242 2.93 -2.10 12.58
CA GLU A 242 3.00 -2.34 11.14
C GLU A 242 4.36 -1.97 10.55
N ALA A 243 4.96 -0.85 10.97
CA ALA A 243 6.35 -0.51 10.58
C ALA A 243 7.34 -1.61 11.03
N THR A 244 7.15 -2.17 12.23
CA THR A 244 7.95 -3.30 12.71
C THR A 244 7.77 -4.55 11.83
N ARG A 245 6.53 -4.93 11.49
CA ARG A 245 6.29 -6.06 10.57
C ARG A 245 6.96 -5.87 9.21
N ARG A 246 6.93 -4.66 8.65
CA ARG A 246 7.62 -4.35 7.39
C ARG A 246 9.13 -4.45 7.51
N HIS A 247 9.70 -3.95 8.62
CA HIS A 247 11.13 -4.10 8.88
C HIS A 247 11.52 -5.59 8.96
N ASP A 248 10.76 -6.41 9.68
CA ASP A 248 11.02 -7.84 9.80
C ASP A 248 10.88 -8.58 8.46
N THR A 249 9.92 -8.16 7.62
CA THR A 249 9.77 -8.69 6.26
C THR A 249 11.02 -8.41 5.42
N ILE A 250 11.54 -7.18 5.46
CA ILE A 250 12.77 -6.80 4.74
C ILE A 250 13.96 -7.60 5.24
N LEU A 251 14.10 -7.78 6.56
CA LEU A 251 15.15 -8.61 7.14
C LEU A 251 15.05 -10.08 6.69
N GLY A 252 13.83 -10.63 6.64
CA GLY A 252 13.60 -11.98 6.15
C GLY A 252 13.94 -12.14 4.66
N GLU A 253 13.55 -11.17 3.83
CA GLU A 253 13.89 -11.14 2.40
C GLU A 253 15.41 -11.03 2.20
N TYR A 254 16.07 -10.12 2.91
CA TYR A 254 17.52 -9.92 2.83
C TYR A 254 18.31 -11.13 3.37
N ALA A 255 17.84 -11.77 4.44
CA ALA A 255 18.48 -12.96 5.00
C ALA A 255 18.59 -14.12 3.99
N ALA A 256 17.65 -14.23 3.04
CA ALA A 256 17.76 -15.22 1.96
C ALA A 256 19.02 -15.01 1.10
N TYR A 257 19.46 -13.76 0.93
CA TYR A 257 20.67 -13.43 0.19
C TYR A 257 21.95 -13.62 1.01
N GLU A 258 21.89 -13.52 2.34
CA GLU A 258 23.07 -13.73 3.19
C GLU A 258 23.31 -15.19 3.57
N LEU A 259 22.24 -16.00 3.63
CA LEU A 259 22.27 -17.35 4.17
C LEU A 259 22.24 -18.45 3.11
N ASP A 260 21.68 -18.20 1.92
CA ASP A 260 21.67 -19.18 0.82
C ASP A 260 22.89 -18.97 -0.09
N PRO A 261 23.86 -19.90 -0.12
CA PRO A 261 25.02 -19.79 -1.00
C PRO A 261 24.64 -19.71 -2.48
N ALA A 262 23.53 -20.33 -2.90
CA ALA A 262 23.08 -20.22 -4.29
C ALA A 262 22.66 -18.80 -4.66
N MET A 263 22.09 -18.04 -3.71
CA MET A 263 21.71 -16.64 -3.91
C MET A 263 22.94 -15.74 -3.99
N VAL A 264 23.91 -15.93 -3.08
CA VAL A 264 25.19 -15.18 -3.11
C VAL A 264 25.93 -15.39 -4.43
N LEU A 265 26.04 -16.65 -4.89
CA LEU A 265 26.73 -16.97 -6.15
C LEU A 265 26.01 -16.40 -7.37
N ARG A 266 24.68 -16.30 -7.33
CA ARG A 266 23.87 -15.83 -8.47
C ARG A 266 23.71 -14.31 -8.53
N TYR A 267 23.60 -13.66 -7.37
CA TYR A 267 23.31 -12.24 -7.23
C TYR A 267 24.27 -11.57 -6.23
N PRO A 268 25.60 -11.66 -6.45
CA PRO A 268 26.57 -11.18 -5.47
C PRO A 268 26.46 -9.67 -5.20
N ALA A 269 26.02 -8.89 -6.19
CA ALA A 269 25.82 -7.45 -6.06
C ALA A 269 24.86 -7.05 -4.93
N ILE A 270 23.92 -7.92 -4.51
CA ILE A 270 22.94 -7.60 -3.45
C ILE A 270 23.58 -7.56 -2.07
N THR A 271 24.64 -8.34 -1.84
CA THR A 271 25.34 -8.43 -0.55
C THR A 271 26.69 -7.72 -0.56
N ASP A 272 27.18 -7.34 -1.74
CA ASP A 272 28.48 -6.70 -1.90
C ASP A 272 28.40 -5.21 -1.52
N VAL A 273 28.97 -4.87 -0.36
CA VAL A 273 29.01 -3.50 0.17
C VAL A 273 29.87 -2.53 -0.66
N THR A 274 30.56 -2.99 -1.70
CA THR A 274 31.23 -2.08 -2.65
C THR A 274 30.24 -1.51 -3.68
N VAL A 275 29.06 -2.12 -3.83
CA VAL A 275 27.99 -1.66 -4.73
C VAL A 275 27.17 -0.57 -4.06
N GLU A 276 26.99 0.57 -4.74
CA GLU A 276 26.32 1.77 -4.19
C GLU A 276 24.87 1.50 -3.72
N SER A 277 24.10 0.70 -4.46
CA SER A 277 22.73 0.36 -4.06
C SER A 277 22.68 -0.44 -2.76
N THR A 278 23.69 -1.29 -2.54
CA THR A 278 23.84 -2.12 -1.34
C THR A 278 24.30 -1.28 -0.16
N GLN A 279 25.25 -0.36 -0.37
CA GLN A 279 25.62 0.64 0.65
C GLN A 279 24.41 1.47 1.10
N THR A 280 23.62 1.96 0.15
CA THR A 280 22.41 2.76 0.43
C THR A 280 21.40 1.96 1.25
N PHE A 281 21.23 0.67 0.94
CA PHE A 281 20.40 -0.23 1.73
C PHE A 281 20.92 -0.39 3.16
N HIS A 282 22.21 -0.69 3.36
CA HIS A 282 22.80 -0.84 4.70
C HIS A 282 22.72 0.44 5.53
N MET A 283 22.97 1.61 4.93
CA MET A 283 22.80 2.89 5.63
C MET A 283 21.36 3.11 6.12
N ALA A 284 20.37 2.78 5.28
CA ALA A 284 18.96 2.88 5.66
C ALA A 284 18.56 1.81 6.70
N LEU A 285 19.20 0.64 6.65
CA LEU A 285 18.98 -0.44 7.62
C LEU A 285 19.52 -0.04 9.00
N ASP A 286 20.75 0.49 9.05
CA ASP A 286 21.36 1.00 10.28
C ASP A 286 20.52 2.11 10.91
N GLU A 287 20.00 3.04 10.09
CA GLU A 287 19.10 4.10 10.55
C GLU A 287 17.82 3.53 11.18
N ALA A 288 17.16 2.56 10.51
CA ALA A 288 15.96 1.92 11.02
C ALA A 288 16.23 1.10 12.30
N MET A 289 17.37 0.39 12.35
CA MET A 289 17.80 -0.39 13.51
C MET A 289 18.08 0.50 14.72
N ALA A 290 18.72 1.65 14.54
CA ALA A 290 19.01 2.59 15.63
C ALA A 290 17.73 3.14 16.30
N LEU A 291 16.63 3.23 15.54
CA LEU A 291 15.35 3.73 16.01
C LEU A 291 14.43 2.64 16.56
N ARG A 292 14.70 1.37 16.23
CA ARG A 292 13.88 0.21 16.61
C ARG A 292 13.86 0.04 18.14
N THR A 293 12.68 -0.33 18.65
CA THR A 293 12.45 -0.67 20.06
C THR A 293 11.64 -1.96 20.15
N ASP A 294 11.77 -2.72 21.24
CA ASP A 294 11.02 -3.97 21.42
C ASP A 294 9.53 -3.72 21.68
N THR A 295 9.22 -2.57 22.27
CA THR A 295 7.87 -2.12 22.58
C THR A 295 7.64 -0.71 22.06
N TYR A 296 6.37 -0.32 21.94
CA TYR A 296 6.02 1.03 21.51
C TYR A 296 6.68 2.07 22.42
N PRO A 297 7.43 3.05 21.88
CA PRO A 297 8.27 3.94 22.68
C PRO A 297 7.48 4.97 23.53
N GLY A 298 6.15 4.99 23.46
CA GLY A 298 5.29 5.97 24.14
C GLY A 298 5.33 7.38 23.51
N THR A 299 6.44 7.74 22.87
CA THR A 299 6.63 9.03 22.21
C THR A 299 6.34 8.95 20.71
N ARG A 300 5.27 9.64 20.26
CA ARG A 300 4.84 9.65 18.85
C ARG A 300 5.91 10.12 17.88
N SER A 301 6.73 11.10 18.23
CA SER A 301 7.80 11.61 17.36
C SER A 301 8.88 10.57 17.07
N ARG A 302 9.24 9.74 18.06
CA ARG A 302 10.20 8.63 17.88
C ARG A 302 9.58 7.52 17.04
N ALA A 303 8.32 7.18 17.30
CA ALA A 303 7.60 6.16 16.52
C ALA A 303 7.42 6.59 15.05
N ASP A 304 7.10 7.86 14.78
CA ASP A 304 7.03 8.43 13.44
C ASP A 304 8.40 8.47 12.74
N ALA A 305 9.47 8.84 13.44
CA ALA A 305 10.83 8.78 12.90
C ALA A 305 11.21 7.35 12.49
N TYR A 306 10.88 6.35 13.32
CA TYR A 306 11.08 4.94 13.00
C TYR A 306 10.27 4.52 11.76
N GLN A 307 8.98 4.87 11.69
CA GLN A 307 8.14 4.55 10.53
C GLN A 307 8.72 5.15 9.24
N GLN A 308 9.20 6.39 9.28
CA GLN A 308 9.83 7.04 8.13
C GLN A 308 11.15 6.37 7.75
N ALA A 309 11.97 5.95 8.72
CA ALA A 309 13.20 5.20 8.48
C ALA A 309 12.90 3.85 7.82
N VAL A 310 11.88 3.12 8.28
CA VAL A 310 11.44 1.87 7.64
C VAL A 310 10.93 2.10 6.21
N ALA A 311 10.25 3.22 5.95
CA ALA A 311 9.81 3.57 4.59
C ALA A 311 11.01 3.91 3.67
N ARG A 312 12.07 4.54 4.18
CA ARG A 312 13.34 4.72 3.46
C ARG A 312 14.03 3.38 3.21
N LEU A 313 14.15 2.54 4.24
CA LEU A 313 14.71 1.19 4.16
C LEU A 313 14.01 0.36 3.10
N ARG A 314 12.67 0.36 3.05
CA ARG A 314 11.92 -0.39 2.03
C ARG A 314 12.26 0.06 0.62
N ARG A 315 12.35 1.38 0.38
CA ARG A 315 12.71 1.91 -0.94
C ARG A 315 14.14 1.53 -1.32
N ALA A 316 15.09 1.67 -0.39
CA ALA A 316 16.47 1.28 -0.59
C ALA A 316 16.60 -0.23 -0.89
N TRP A 317 15.85 -1.06 -0.17
CA TRP A 317 15.80 -2.51 -0.39
C TRP A 317 15.27 -2.87 -1.78
N ILE A 318 14.13 -2.31 -2.21
CA ILE A 318 13.59 -2.55 -3.56
C ILE A 318 14.61 -2.16 -4.64
N ALA A 319 15.27 -1.01 -4.48
CA ALA A 319 16.27 -0.54 -5.43
C ALA A 319 17.51 -1.44 -5.46
N CYS A 320 18.02 -1.83 -4.29
CA CYS A 320 19.14 -2.76 -4.14
C CYS A 320 18.83 -4.11 -4.80
N GLU A 321 17.71 -4.73 -4.45
CA GLU A 321 17.35 -6.05 -4.96
C GLU A 321 17.10 -6.01 -6.48
N ALA A 322 16.41 -4.99 -6.98
CA ALA A 322 16.18 -4.83 -8.42
C ALA A 322 17.49 -4.61 -9.19
N HIS A 323 18.39 -3.77 -8.67
CA HIS A 323 19.70 -3.52 -9.27
C HIS A 323 20.56 -4.80 -9.27
N GLY A 324 20.68 -5.45 -8.12
CA GLY A 324 21.50 -6.65 -7.99
C GLY A 324 20.97 -7.83 -8.82
N LYS A 325 19.65 -7.99 -8.96
CA LYS A 325 19.07 -8.97 -9.91
C LYS A 325 19.33 -8.62 -11.36
N LYS A 326 19.31 -7.33 -11.71
CA LYS A 326 19.53 -6.85 -13.08
C LYS A 326 20.99 -7.01 -13.52
N VAL A 327 21.92 -6.67 -12.64
CA VAL A 327 23.36 -6.73 -12.92
C VAL A 327 23.89 -8.16 -12.74
N GLY A 328 23.41 -8.90 -11.74
CA GLY A 328 23.90 -10.24 -11.44
C GLY A 328 25.39 -10.23 -11.14
N VAL A 329 26.17 -10.90 -11.98
CA VAL A 329 27.65 -10.94 -11.92
C VAL A 329 28.31 -9.94 -12.87
N GLY A 330 27.55 -9.20 -13.70
CA GLY A 330 28.09 -8.41 -14.80
C GLY A 330 28.93 -7.19 -14.41
N TYR A 331 29.00 -6.85 -13.11
CA TYR A 331 29.89 -5.81 -12.58
C TYR A 331 31.30 -6.31 -12.26
N LEU A 332 31.50 -7.63 -12.26
CA LEU A 332 32.79 -8.27 -11.99
C LEU A 332 33.66 -8.32 -13.24
N GLU A 333 34.95 -8.61 -13.07
CA GLU A 333 35.83 -8.89 -14.20
C GLU A 333 35.43 -10.21 -14.89
N PRO A 334 35.64 -10.38 -16.21
CA PRO A 334 35.19 -11.57 -16.93
C PRO A 334 35.66 -12.90 -16.34
N GLY A 335 36.90 -12.98 -15.84
CA GLY A 335 37.40 -14.19 -15.19
C GLY A 335 36.65 -14.55 -13.91
N ASP A 336 36.29 -13.54 -13.12
CA ASP A 336 35.51 -13.70 -11.90
C ASP A 336 34.04 -14.07 -12.19
N GLN A 337 33.50 -13.59 -13.32
CA GLN A 337 32.18 -14.01 -13.81
C GLN A 337 32.17 -15.51 -14.15
N ASP A 338 33.19 -15.99 -14.87
CA ASP A 338 33.32 -17.40 -15.25
C ASP A 338 33.53 -18.31 -14.02
N ASP A 339 34.30 -17.83 -13.04
CA ASP A 339 34.52 -18.51 -11.76
C ASP A 339 33.20 -18.67 -10.98
N LEU A 340 32.38 -17.61 -10.88
CA LEU A 340 31.08 -17.69 -10.20
C LEU A 340 30.07 -18.57 -10.92
N ASP A 341 30.00 -18.52 -12.26
CA ASP A 341 29.14 -19.41 -13.03
C ASP A 341 29.55 -20.88 -12.84
N THR A 342 30.85 -21.15 -12.81
CA THR A 342 31.40 -22.48 -12.50
C THR A 342 31.04 -22.91 -11.08
N ALA A 343 31.24 -22.05 -10.08
CA ALA A 343 30.89 -22.32 -8.70
C ALA A 343 29.38 -22.60 -8.54
N LEU A 344 28.52 -21.83 -9.20
CA LEU A 344 27.07 -22.03 -9.15
C LEU A 344 26.64 -23.36 -9.77
N LYS A 345 27.26 -23.78 -10.88
CA LYS A 345 27.01 -25.10 -11.50
C LYS A 345 27.45 -26.24 -10.58
N LEU A 346 28.64 -26.14 -9.99
CA LEU A 346 29.16 -27.13 -9.04
C LEU A 346 28.27 -27.22 -7.80
N TYR A 347 27.83 -26.09 -7.26
CA TYR A 347 26.92 -26.03 -6.12
C TYR A 347 25.59 -26.73 -6.42
N ARG A 348 24.97 -26.43 -7.57
CA ARG A 348 23.71 -27.09 -7.98
C ARG A 348 23.87 -28.59 -8.19
N HIS A 349 25.02 -29.01 -8.75
CA HIS A 349 25.33 -30.42 -8.91
C HIS A 349 25.49 -31.12 -7.55
N ALA A 350 26.21 -30.49 -6.61
CA ALA A 350 26.34 -30.99 -5.24
C ALA A 350 24.97 -31.14 -4.57
N ALA A 351 24.14 -30.10 -4.62
CA ALA A 351 22.81 -30.10 -4.01
C ALA A 351 21.87 -31.16 -4.61
N GLY A 352 22.06 -31.53 -5.88
CA GLY A 352 21.28 -32.56 -6.57
C GLY A 352 21.87 -33.98 -6.50
N SER A 353 23.14 -34.14 -6.09
CA SER A 353 23.78 -35.45 -5.99
C SER A 353 23.26 -36.21 -4.77
N VAL A 354 23.12 -37.54 -4.89
CA VAL A 354 22.69 -38.43 -3.80
C VAL A 354 23.86 -39.11 -3.09
N THR A 355 25.09 -38.92 -3.58
CA THR A 355 26.30 -39.54 -3.04
C THR A 355 27.10 -38.55 -2.19
N PRO A 356 27.24 -38.76 -0.87
CA PRO A 356 27.91 -37.82 0.03
C PRO A 356 29.36 -37.48 -0.36
N ALA A 357 30.13 -38.44 -0.88
CA ALA A 357 31.50 -38.21 -1.32
C ALA A 357 31.60 -37.23 -2.51
N GLU A 358 30.67 -37.32 -3.46
CA GLU A 358 30.57 -36.36 -4.56
C GLU A 358 30.13 -34.98 -4.03
N GLN A 359 29.14 -34.93 -3.14
CA GLN A 359 28.69 -33.67 -2.52
C GLN A 359 29.87 -32.94 -1.84
N ALA A 360 30.66 -33.65 -1.04
CA ALA A 360 31.83 -33.09 -0.36
C ALA A 360 32.86 -32.54 -1.36
N THR A 361 33.12 -33.28 -2.44
CA THR A 361 34.06 -32.86 -3.49
C THR A 361 33.59 -31.59 -4.18
N TYR A 362 32.31 -31.52 -4.56
CA TYR A 362 31.76 -30.37 -5.25
C TYR A 362 31.64 -29.14 -4.34
N PHE A 363 31.12 -29.27 -3.11
CA PHE A 363 31.06 -28.15 -2.15
C PHE A 363 32.47 -27.66 -1.77
N GLY A 364 33.44 -28.56 -1.61
CA GLY A 364 34.84 -28.18 -1.41
C GLY A 364 35.38 -27.32 -2.54
N ARG A 365 35.14 -27.72 -3.80
CA ARG A 365 35.57 -26.93 -4.96
C ARG A 365 34.88 -25.58 -5.07
N VAL A 366 33.59 -25.49 -4.72
CA VAL A 366 32.87 -24.20 -4.64
C VAL A 366 33.53 -23.28 -3.62
N HIS A 367 33.82 -23.81 -2.42
CA HIS A 367 34.49 -23.06 -1.36
C HIS A 367 35.86 -22.52 -1.80
N ASP A 368 36.66 -23.32 -2.50
CA ASP A 368 37.99 -22.91 -2.97
C ASP A 368 37.91 -21.78 -3.99
N ILE A 369 36.96 -21.85 -4.93
CA ILE A 369 36.71 -20.77 -5.91
C ILE A 369 36.33 -19.48 -5.19
N VAL A 370 35.33 -19.53 -4.29
CA VAL A 370 34.84 -18.36 -3.56
C VAL A 370 35.94 -17.74 -2.71
N THR A 371 36.76 -18.56 -2.05
CA THR A 371 37.89 -18.11 -1.23
C THR A 371 38.95 -17.42 -2.09
N SER A 372 39.32 -18.03 -3.22
CA SER A 372 40.28 -17.43 -4.17
C SER A 372 39.80 -16.08 -4.72
N MET A 373 38.51 -15.95 -5.04
CA MET A 373 37.93 -14.68 -5.48
C MET A 373 37.94 -13.62 -4.37
N THR A 374 37.67 -14.03 -3.13
CA THR A 374 37.70 -13.14 -1.96
C THR A 374 39.10 -12.63 -1.68
N GLU A 375 40.12 -13.50 -1.75
CA GLU A 375 41.53 -13.13 -1.55
C GLU A 375 42.05 -12.17 -2.64
N ARG A 376 41.54 -12.28 -3.87
CA ARG A 376 41.83 -11.35 -4.97
C ARG A 376 41.06 -10.03 -4.87
N GLY A 377 40.06 -9.94 -3.98
CA GLY A 377 39.21 -8.77 -3.83
C GLY A 377 38.12 -8.62 -4.89
N GLY A 378 37.91 -9.65 -5.73
CA GLY A 378 36.86 -9.66 -6.75
C GLY A 378 35.47 -9.91 -6.17
N LEU A 379 35.38 -10.53 -4.99
CA LEU A 379 34.12 -10.79 -4.31
C LEU A 379 34.25 -10.48 -2.81
N HIS A 380 33.21 -9.89 -2.23
CA HIS A 380 33.12 -9.64 -0.79
C HIS A 380 31.89 -10.38 -0.22
N PRO A 381 31.91 -11.71 -0.12
CA PRO A 381 30.75 -12.47 0.31
C PRO A 381 30.51 -12.31 1.83
N PRO A 382 29.24 -12.40 2.30
CA PRO A 382 28.95 -12.46 3.73
C PRO A 382 29.65 -13.63 4.41
N GLN A 383 30.19 -13.41 5.61
CA GLN A 383 30.88 -14.47 6.36
C GLN A 383 29.96 -15.66 6.67
N ALA A 384 28.66 -15.42 6.85
CA ALA A 384 27.66 -16.45 7.07
C ALA A 384 27.55 -17.43 5.89
N ALA A 385 27.51 -16.93 4.65
CA ALA A 385 27.46 -17.76 3.45
C ALA A 385 28.71 -18.65 3.30
N VAL A 386 29.89 -18.08 3.58
CA VAL A 386 31.16 -18.84 3.57
C VAL A 386 31.16 -19.92 4.66
N ALA A 387 30.63 -19.60 5.85
CA ALA A 387 30.50 -20.57 6.94
C ALA A 387 29.53 -21.71 6.59
N GLU A 388 28.40 -21.41 5.94
CA GLU A 388 27.44 -22.44 5.50
C GLU A 388 28.04 -23.35 4.44
N LEU A 389 28.81 -22.83 3.47
CA LEU A 389 29.54 -23.65 2.50
C LEU A 389 30.50 -24.62 3.20
N LYS A 390 31.25 -24.16 4.21
CA LYS A 390 32.14 -25.01 5.02
C LYS A 390 31.35 -26.08 5.79
N ALA A 391 30.21 -25.70 6.37
CA ALA A 391 29.34 -26.61 7.11
C ALA A 391 28.74 -27.68 6.19
N ALA A 392 28.28 -27.31 5.00
CA ALA A 392 27.77 -28.24 3.99
C ALA A 392 28.83 -29.27 3.56
N THR A 393 30.07 -28.82 3.29
CA THR A 393 31.19 -29.72 2.98
C THR A 393 31.45 -30.70 4.12
N ARG A 394 31.47 -30.25 5.38
CA ARG A 394 31.68 -31.12 6.54
C ARG A 394 30.58 -32.17 6.68
N ARG A 395 29.31 -31.76 6.59
CA ARG A 395 28.16 -32.69 6.66
C ARG A 395 28.23 -33.78 5.60
N ALA A 396 28.66 -33.43 4.38
CA ALA A 396 28.83 -34.39 3.30
C ALA A 396 29.97 -35.38 3.54
N ILE A 397 31.09 -34.94 4.15
CA ILE A 397 32.20 -35.83 4.53
C ILE A 397 31.77 -36.81 5.63
N GLU A 398 31.09 -36.33 6.66
CA GLU A 398 30.61 -37.15 7.78
C GLU A 398 29.61 -38.23 7.30
N ALA A 399 28.69 -37.86 6.40
CA ALA A 399 27.73 -38.80 5.82
C ALA A 399 28.33 -39.80 4.83
N GLY A 400 29.52 -39.54 4.28
CA GLY A 400 30.24 -40.47 3.40
C GLY A 400 31.22 -41.40 4.13
N GLY A 401 31.55 -41.08 5.38
CA GLY A 401 32.44 -41.88 6.24
C GLY A 401 31.71 -42.83 7.19
N SER A 402 30.39 -42.67 7.35
CA SER A 402 29.47 -43.60 8.04
C SER A 402 28.96 -44.69 7.11
#